data_AF-A0A8E6B7A0-F1
#
_entry.id   AF-A0A8E6B7A0-F1
#
_cell.length_a   1.000
_cell.length_b   1.000
_cell.length_c   1.000
_cell.angle_alpha   90.00
_cell.angle_beta   90.00
_cell.angle_gamma   90.00
#
_symmetry.space_group_name_H-M   'P 1'
#
loop_
_entity.id
_entity.type
_entity.pdbx_description
1 polymer ?
#
loop_
_entity_poly.entity_id
_entity_poly.type
_entity_poly.pdbx_seq_one_letter_code
_entity_poly.pdbx_strand_id
1 'polypeptide(L)'
;MTTLPNIEELMNRVLDSFVCDTEFDANFGLVEPYDSSAGVKVDPVTAWNEVQTLAKLYGQNKAAAALSNEWSSYAFLDSMIVALPCAIGNYPQQVSDIPRLLKTVQIKSTPKVADCVLNNLNQEKLNKKTGEEILLAVGVARLAGAFDLAQELLNRCQGLETWVRGNEAASTLWMRGEHAEALRVWKIQPSNPVICLNRGMAKIFLGERESARKDLQEAVAGLPAQSGWKHLAQLYLSLCEM
;
A
#
# COMPACT_ATOMS: atom_id res chain seq x y z
N MET A 1 45.60 -35.11 -19.64
CA MET A 1 44.91 -33.85 -19.96
C MET A 1 43.49 -34.21 -20.38
N THR A 2 42.50 -33.97 -19.52
CA THR A 2 41.09 -34.23 -19.79
C THR A 2 40.50 -33.04 -20.56
N THR A 3 40.11 -33.28 -21.80
CA THR A 3 39.41 -32.30 -22.64
C THR A 3 37.99 -32.09 -22.12
N LEU A 4 37.59 -30.83 -21.96
CA LEU A 4 36.24 -30.45 -21.55
C LEU A 4 35.24 -30.78 -22.68
N PRO A 5 34.08 -31.37 -22.37
CA PRO A 5 33.08 -31.71 -23.37
C PRO A 5 32.49 -30.45 -24.00
N ASN A 6 32.15 -30.54 -25.28
CA ASN A 6 31.55 -29.41 -26.00
C ASN A 6 30.04 -29.29 -25.65
N ILE A 7 29.44 -28.16 -25.99
CA ILE A 7 28.04 -27.86 -25.66
C ILE A 7 27.05 -28.83 -26.31
N GLU A 8 27.39 -29.35 -27.49
CA GLU A 8 26.60 -30.30 -28.27
C GLU A 8 26.60 -31.68 -27.60
N GLU A 9 27.74 -32.10 -27.03
CA GLU A 9 27.83 -33.33 -26.23
C GLU A 9 27.02 -33.23 -24.93
N LEU A 10 26.98 -32.04 -24.31
CA LEU A 10 26.14 -31.80 -23.15
C LEU A 10 24.65 -31.81 -23.52
N MET A 11 24.27 -31.16 -24.61
CA MET A 11 22.88 -31.14 -25.09
C MET A 11 22.40 -32.54 -25.49
N ASN A 12 23.24 -33.32 -26.17
CA ASN A 12 22.90 -34.68 -26.55
C ASN A 12 22.80 -35.60 -25.34
N ARG A 13 23.67 -35.45 -24.32
CA ARG A 13 23.51 -36.19 -23.05
C ARG A 13 22.21 -35.87 -22.33
N VAL A 14 21.79 -34.61 -22.35
CA VAL A 14 20.52 -34.19 -21.74
C VAL A 14 19.34 -34.80 -22.52
N LEU A 15 19.37 -34.74 -23.85
CA LEU A 15 18.31 -35.33 -24.68
C LEU A 15 18.26 -36.86 -24.56
N ASP A 16 19.41 -37.55 -24.56
CA ASP A 16 19.47 -39.00 -24.37
C ASP A 16 19.00 -39.43 -22.97
N SER A 17 19.23 -38.59 -21.95
CA SER A 17 18.69 -38.83 -20.61
C SER A 17 17.15 -38.78 -20.54
N PHE A 18 16.50 -38.15 -21.52
CA PHE A 18 15.03 -38.10 -21.61
C PHE A 18 14.43 -39.26 -22.41
N VAL A 19 15.24 -40.04 -23.15
CA VAL A 19 14.72 -41.06 -24.08
C VAL A 19 14.83 -42.49 -23.53
N CYS A 20 15.72 -42.77 -22.58
CA CYS A 20 15.96 -44.15 -22.13
C CYS A 20 15.06 -44.69 -21.01
N ASP A 21 14.28 -43.86 -20.30
CA ASP A 21 13.41 -44.35 -19.22
C ASP A 21 11.94 -44.34 -19.65
N THR A 22 11.55 -45.36 -20.41
CA THR A 22 10.14 -45.68 -20.75
C THR A 22 9.60 -46.89 -19.99
N GLU A 23 10.12 -47.16 -18.79
CA GLU A 23 9.34 -47.84 -17.75
C GLU A 23 8.64 -46.75 -16.92
N PHE A 24 7.43 -46.40 -17.36
CA PHE A 24 6.58 -45.38 -16.75
C PHE A 24 6.06 -45.88 -15.40
N ASP A 25 6.84 -45.70 -14.36
CA ASP A 25 6.41 -45.91 -12.98
C ASP A 25 5.26 -44.92 -12.71
N ALA A 26 4.04 -45.44 -12.51
CA ALA A 26 2.82 -44.66 -12.23
C ALA A 26 2.85 -43.92 -10.86
N ASN A 27 4.04 -43.75 -10.31
CA ASN A 27 4.38 -43.09 -9.05
C ASN A 27 5.31 -41.88 -9.27
N PHE A 28 5.32 -41.29 -10.48
CA PHE A 28 5.86 -39.95 -10.65
C PHE A 28 5.04 -38.98 -9.79
N GLY A 29 5.63 -38.69 -8.64
CA GLY A 29 5.07 -37.85 -7.59
C GLY A 29 4.47 -36.60 -8.19
N LEU A 30 3.23 -36.34 -7.78
CA LEU A 30 2.62 -35.04 -7.83
C LEU A 30 3.66 -34.03 -7.32
N VAL A 31 4.35 -33.37 -8.23
CA VAL A 31 5.09 -32.16 -7.92
C VAL A 31 3.98 -31.18 -7.57
N GLU A 32 3.63 -31.12 -6.28
CA GLU A 32 2.89 -30.00 -5.76
C GLU A 32 3.66 -28.77 -6.23
N PRO A 33 3.06 -27.90 -7.05
CA PRO A 33 3.68 -26.63 -7.35
C PRO A 33 3.97 -26.03 -5.99
N TYR A 34 5.25 -25.84 -5.66
CA TYR A 34 5.62 -25.02 -4.52
C TYR A 34 5.10 -23.65 -4.89
N ASP A 35 3.86 -23.40 -4.48
CA ASP A 35 3.17 -22.17 -4.72
C ASP A 35 3.98 -21.17 -3.91
N SER A 36 4.86 -20.47 -4.62
CA SER A 36 5.64 -19.36 -4.11
C SER A 36 4.72 -18.14 -3.84
N SER A 37 3.41 -18.38 -3.79
CA SER A 37 2.36 -17.53 -3.22
C SER A 37 2.49 -17.30 -1.72
N ALA A 38 3.63 -17.65 -1.10
CA ALA A 38 4.13 -16.92 0.06
C ALA A 38 4.31 -15.45 -0.35
N GLY A 39 3.19 -14.71 -0.35
CA GLY A 39 3.08 -13.37 -0.90
C GLY A 39 4.23 -12.51 -0.43
N VAL A 40 4.71 -11.63 -1.33
CA VAL A 40 5.82 -10.72 -1.06
C VAL A 40 5.57 -10.02 0.27
N LYS A 41 6.26 -10.47 1.31
CA LYS A 41 6.14 -9.88 2.65
C LYS A 41 6.82 -8.53 2.60
N VAL A 42 6.07 -7.48 2.88
CA VAL A 42 6.63 -6.14 2.96
C VAL A 42 7.56 -6.08 4.17
N ASP A 43 8.80 -5.65 3.95
CA ASP A 43 9.73 -5.39 5.04
C ASP A 43 9.20 -4.23 5.90
N PRO A 44 8.95 -4.44 7.22
CA PRO A 44 8.37 -3.42 8.07
C PRO A 44 9.20 -2.15 8.15
N VAL A 45 10.54 -2.25 8.05
CA VAL A 45 11.44 -1.08 8.07
C VAL A 45 11.21 -0.22 6.85
N THR A 46 11.13 -0.84 5.67
CA THR A 46 10.81 -0.15 4.41
C THR A 46 9.44 0.51 4.48
N ALA A 47 8.41 -0.20 4.95
CA ALA A 47 7.07 0.38 5.13
C ALA A 47 7.09 1.58 6.10
N TRP A 48 7.87 1.48 7.18
CA TRP A 48 8.03 2.57 8.14
C TRP A 48 8.66 3.80 7.50
N ASN A 49 9.71 3.63 6.70
CA ASN A 49 10.40 4.73 6.02
C ASN A 49 9.47 5.51 5.09
N GLU A 50 8.49 4.86 4.45
CA GLU A 50 7.49 5.53 3.63
C GLU A 50 6.52 6.37 4.49
N VAL A 51 6.12 5.86 5.65
CA VAL A 51 5.32 6.62 6.63
C VAL A 51 6.11 7.83 7.14
N GLN A 52 7.40 7.68 7.43
CA GLN A 52 8.26 8.80 7.83
C GLN A 52 8.43 9.84 6.71
N THR A 53 8.53 9.39 5.47
CA THR A 53 8.59 10.28 4.31
C THR A 53 7.32 11.12 4.20
N LEU A 54 6.16 10.50 4.42
CA LEU A 54 4.89 11.21 4.43
C LEU A 54 4.75 12.17 5.63
N ALA A 55 5.18 11.76 6.83
CA ALA A 55 5.20 12.63 8.00
C ALA A 55 6.03 13.91 7.76
N LYS A 56 7.19 13.78 7.08
CA LYS A 56 8.00 14.94 6.65
C LYS A 56 7.25 15.85 5.67
N LEU A 57 6.52 15.28 4.72
CA LEU A 57 5.66 16.05 3.81
C LEU A 57 4.54 16.78 4.55
N TYR A 58 4.11 16.28 5.71
CA TYR A 58 3.11 16.91 6.58
C TYR A 58 3.73 17.94 7.54
N GLY A 59 5.04 18.19 7.45
CA GLY A 59 5.79 19.04 8.37
C GLY A 59 5.99 18.43 9.77
N GLN A 60 5.66 17.15 9.97
CA GLN A 60 5.70 16.45 11.25
C GLN A 60 7.04 15.69 11.41
N ASN A 61 8.09 16.41 11.77
CA ASN A 61 9.44 15.82 11.90
C ASN A 61 9.63 14.99 13.19
N LYS A 62 8.76 15.13 14.20
CA LYS A 62 8.95 14.51 15.54
C LYS A 62 8.08 13.26 15.77
N ALA A 63 6.99 13.12 15.01
CA ALA A 63 6.01 12.02 15.10
C ALA A 63 6.62 10.61 15.00
N ALA A 64 7.67 10.49 14.19
CA ALA A 64 8.16 9.22 13.65
C ALA A 64 9.06 8.40 14.60
N ALA A 65 9.28 8.85 15.84
CA ALA A 65 10.18 8.16 16.77
C ALA A 65 9.45 7.21 17.75
N ALA A 66 8.19 7.48 18.09
CA ALA A 66 7.55 6.88 19.27
C ALA A 66 6.86 5.51 19.04
N LEU A 67 6.60 5.12 17.78
CA LEU A 67 5.78 3.93 17.46
C LEU A 67 6.55 2.82 16.72
N SER A 68 7.89 2.87 16.71
CA SER A 68 8.71 1.88 15.99
C SER A 68 8.50 0.44 16.48
N ASN A 69 8.24 0.23 17.77
CA ASN A 69 8.26 -1.10 18.38
C ASN A 69 7.01 -1.93 18.03
N GLU A 70 5.88 -1.29 17.78
CA GLU A 70 4.62 -1.96 17.44
C GLU A 70 4.36 -1.98 15.94
N TRP A 71 5.05 -1.12 15.17
CA TRP A 71 4.86 -0.97 13.73
C TRP A 71 4.98 -2.29 12.96
N SER A 72 5.92 -3.15 13.36
CA SER A 72 6.09 -4.47 12.72
C SER A 72 4.80 -5.29 12.72
N SER A 73 4.05 -5.27 13.83
CA SER A 73 2.77 -5.99 13.94
C SER A 73 1.70 -5.37 13.05
N TYR A 74 1.74 -4.05 12.83
CA TYR A 74 0.79 -3.35 11.95
C TYR A 74 1.12 -3.54 10.46
N ALA A 75 2.40 -3.57 10.10
CA ALA A 75 2.84 -3.78 8.71
C ALA A 75 2.49 -5.19 8.18
N PHE A 76 2.19 -6.14 9.07
CA PHE A 76 1.72 -7.47 8.70
C PHE A 76 0.20 -7.60 8.63
N LEU A 77 -0.56 -6.53 8.84
CA LEU A 77 -2.00 -6.54 8.59
C LEU A 77 -2.23 -6.68 7.09
N ASP A 78 -2.54 -7.90 6.68
CA ASP A 78 -2.79 -8.26 5.29
C ASP A 78 -4.06 -7.55 4.80
N SER A 79 -3.85 -6.37 4.23
CA SER A 79 -4.87 -5.51 3.65
C SER A 79 -4.50 -5.32 2.19
N MET A 80 -5.02 -6.18 1.33
CA MET A 80 -4.92 -5.97 -0.11
C MET A 80 -5.76 -4.76 -0.49
N ILE A 81 -5.09 -3.63 -0.76
CA ILE A 81 -5.72 -2.38 -1.14
C ILE A 81 -5.42 -2.14 -2.61
N VAL A 82 -6.47 -2.21 -3.44
CA VAL A 82 -6.35 -1.97 -4.89
C VAL A 82 -6.07 -0.49 -5.19
N ALA A 83 -6.76 0.41 -4.49
CA ALA A 83 -6.65 1.85 -4.67
C ALA A 83 -6.17 2.50 -3.37
N LEU A 84 -4.86 2.71 -3.25
CA LEU A 84 -4.24 3.11 -2.00
C LEU A 84 -4.12 4.63 -1.89
N PRO A 85 -4.83 5.30 -0.96
CA PRO A 85 -4.61 6.71 -0.71
C PRO A 85 -3.28 6.94 0.01
N CYS A 86 -2.58 8.00 -0.39
CA CYS A 86 -1.41 8.56 0.29
C CYS A 86 -1.86 9.26 1.58
N ALA A 87 -1.75 8.53 2.69
CA ALA A 87 -2.20 8.93 4.02
C ALA A 87 -1.36 8.20 5.08
N ILE A 88 -1.33 8.73 6.31
CA ILE A 88 -0.45 8.18 7.34
C ILE A 88 -0.81 6.72 7.68
N GLY A 89 0.20 5.90 7.94
CA GLY A 89 0.02 4.46 8.16
C GLY A 89 -0.16 3.64 6.88
N ASN A 90 -0.53 4.24 5.75
CA ASN A 90 -0.49 3.53 4.47
C ASN A 90 0.94 3.52 3.92
N TYR A 91 1.25 2.56 3.04
CA TYR A 91 2.53 2.48 2.35
C TYR A 91 2.36 1.83 0.96
N PRO A 92 3.07 2.32 -0.09
CA PRO A 92 2.88 1.91 -1.48
C PRO A 92 2.90 0.41 -1.74
N GLN A 93 3.69 -0.34 -0.96
CA GLN A 93 3.87 -1.78 -1.09
C GLN A 93 2.61 -2.59 -0.74
N GLN A 94 1.56 -1.96 -0.19
CA GLN A 94 0.23 -2.59 -0.02
C GLN A 94 -0.47 -2.88 -1.35
N VAL A 95 -0.03 -2.24 -2.44
CA VAL A 95 -0.53 -2.50 -3.79
C VAL A 95 0.21 -3.71 -4.36
N SER A 96 -0.25 -4.92 -4.02
CA SER A 96 0.38 -6.18 -4.44
C SER A 96 -0.28 -6.84 -5.66
N ASP A 97 -1.56 -6.56 -5.93
CA ASP A 97 -2.33 -7.18 -7.01
C ASP A 97 -2.52 -6.22 -8.20
N ILE A 98 -1.44 -6.04 -8.97
CA ILE A 98 -1.44 -5.22 -10.20
C ILE A 98 -2.49 -5.74 -11.22
N PRO A 99 -2.63 -7.05 -11.48
CA PRO A 99 -3.68 -7.54 -12.37
C PRO A 99 -5.09 -7.11 -11.95
N ARG A 100 -5.40 -7.11 -10.65
CA ARG A 100 -6.70 -6.64 -10.15
C ARG A 100 -6.85 -5.13 -10.23
N LEU A 101 -5.77 -4.37 -10.03
CA LEU A 101 -5.72 -2.94 -10.28
C LEU A 101 -6.09 -2.60 -11.74
N LEU A 102 -5.66 -3.42 -12.70
CA LEU A 102 -5.99 -3.24 -14.12
C LEU A 102 -7.43 -3.63 -14.48
N LYS A 103 -8.00 -4.63 -13.79
CA LYS A 103 -9.29 -5.24 -14.17
C LYS A 103 -10.51 -4.65 -13.45
N THR A 104 -10.32 -4.08 -12.26
CA THR A 104 -11.45 -3.92 -11.31
C THR A 104 -11.82 -2.46 -11.12
N VAL A 105 -13.07 -2.12 -11.44
CA VAL A 105 -13.72 -0.83 -11.07
C VAL A 105 -14.35 -0.91 -9.68
N GLN A 106 -14.64 -2.11 -9.16
CA GLN A 106 -15.29 -2.30 -7.86
C GLN A 106 -14.32 -2.64 -6.73
N ILE A 107 -14.04 -1.65 -5.90
CA ILE A 107 -13.23 -1.79 -4.68
C ILE A 107 -14.14 -2.32 -3.56
N LYS A 108 -14.16 -3.65 -3.37
CA LYS A 108 -14.68 -4.24 -2.12
C LYS A 108 -13.50 -4.49 -1.19
N SER A 109 -13.29 -3.58 -0.24
CA SER A 109 -12.41 -3.82 0.90
C SER A 109 -13.22 -4.49 2.00
N THR A 110 -12.83 -5.68 2.42
CA THR A 110 -13.32 -6.28 3.66
C THR A 110 -12.16 -6.32 4.64
N PRO A 111 -11.86 -5.22 5.35
CA PRO A 111 -10.88 -5.28 6.41
C PRO A 111 -11.42 -6.26 7.46
N LYS A 112 -10.67 -7.33 7.73
CA LYS A 112 -10.92 -8.12 8.94
C LYS A 112 -10.48 -7.25 10.10
N VAL A 113 -11.45 -6.85 10.93
CA VAL A 113 -11.16 -6.11 12.15
C VAL A 113 -10.22 -6.96 13.00
N ALA A 114 -9.00 -6.48 13.19
CA ALA A 114 -8.03 -7.14 14.03
C ALA A 114 -8.24 -6.68 15.48
N ASP A 115 -9.05 -7.42 16.24
CA ASP A 115 -9.35 -7.12 17.65
C ASP A 115 -8.06 -6.91 18.47
N CYS A 116 -6.99 -7.63 18.13
CA CYS A 116 -5.68 -7.49 18.77
C CYS A 116 -5.05 -6.09 18.59
N VAL A 117 -5.27 -5.44 17.44
CA VAL A 117 -4.76 -4.08 17.15
C VAL A 117 -5.51 -3.05 17.97
N LEU A 118 -6.82 -3.21 18.09
CA LEU A 118 -7.68 -2.30 18.87
C LEU A 118 -7.35 -2.34 20.37
N ASN A 119 -7.04 -3.52 20.90
CA ASN A 119 -6.62 -3.66 22.30
C ASN A 119 -5.31 -2.92 22.61
N ASN A 120 -4.40 -2.80 21.64
CA ASN A 120 -3.14 -2.07 21.81
C ASN A 120 -3.32 -0.55 21.72
N LEU A 121 -4.35 -0.07 21.00
CA LEU A 121 -4.79 1.32 20.97
C LEU A 121 -5.57 1.72 22.24
N ASN A 122 -5.08 1.36 23.42
CA ASN A 122 -5.72 1.69 24.69
C ASN A 122 -5.90 3.21 24.83
N GLN A 123 -7.15 3.66 25.00
CA GLN A 123 -7.53 5.07 25.08
C GLN A 123 -6.79 5.85 26.17
N GLU A 124 -6.47 5.21 27.30
CA GLU A 124 -5.73 5.85 28.40
C GLU A 124 -4.30 6.24 27.99
N LYS A 125 -3.66 5.39 27.16
CA LYS A 125 -2.33 5.70 26.62
C LYS A 125 -2.42 6.86 25.62
N LEU A 126 -3.48 6.91 24.82
CA LEU A 126 -3.69 7.93 23.78
C LEU A 126 -3.98 9.33 24.37
N ASN A 127 -4.51 9.42 25.58
CA ASN A 127 -4.77 10.71 26.24
C ASN A 127 -3.49 11.51 26.57
N LYS A 128 -2.34 10.84 26.67
CA LYS A 128 -1.05 11.48 26.98
C LYS A 128 -0.20 11.77 25.74
N LYS A 129 -0.69 11.40 24.56
CA LYS A 129 0.07 11.45 23.31
C LYS A 129 -0.07 12.79 22.60
N THR A 130 0.92 13.14 21.79
CA THR A 130 0.90 14.33 20.94
C THR A 130 -0.06 14.14 19.76
N GLY A 131 -0.48 15.23 19.11
CA GLY A 131 -1.34 15.16 17.93
C GLY A 131 -0.73 14.33 16.79
N GLU A 132 0.59 14.34 16.66
CA GLU A 132 1.39 13.52 15.75
C GLU A 132 1.26 12.01 16.01
N GLU A 133 1.35 11.61 17.28
CA GLU A 133 1.23 10.20 17.67
C GLU A 133 -0.22 9.71 17.54
N ILE A 134 -1.20 10.56 17.85
CA ILE A 134 -2.62 10.25 17.63
C ILE A 134 -2.87 10.10 16.12
N LEU A 135 -2.25 10.93 15.28
CA LEU A 135 -2.35 10.84 13.83
C LEU A 135 -1.87 9.47 13.31
N LEU A 136 -0.78 8.91 13.84
CA LEU A 136 -0.40 7.54 13.46
C LEU A 136 -1.43 6.50 13.93
N ALA A 137 -2.00 6.67 15.13
CA ALA A 137 -3.06 5.80 15.62
C ALA A 137 -4.32 5.85 14.72
N VAL A 138 -4.63 6.99 14.10
CA VAL A 138 -5.67 7.11 13.06
C VAL A 138 -5.35 6.19 11.88
N GLY A 139 -4.11 6.23 11.38
CA GLY A 139 -3.65 5.37 10.30
C GLY A 139 -3.78 3.87 10.63
N VAL A 140 -3.34 3.47 11.82
CA VAL A 140 -3.44 2.08 12.30
C VAL A 140 -4.90 1.63 12.45
N ALA A 141 -5.75 2.47 13.05
CA ALA A 141 -7.19 2.18 13.18
C ALA A 141 -7.85 2.02 11.81
N ARG A 142 -7.49 2.86 10.82
CA ARG A 142 -7.96 2.74 9.44
C ARG A 142 -7.50 1.44 8.78
N LEU A 143 -6.24 1.05 8.93
CA LEU A 143 -5.74 -0.24 8.41
C LEU A 143 -6.44 -1.44 9.03
N ALA A 144 -6.78 -1.35 10.32
CA ALA A 144 -7.57 -2.36 11.02
C ALA A 144 -9.07 -2.34 10.66
N GLY A 145 -9.53 -1.45 9.78
CA GLY A 145 -10.95 -1.31 9.42
C GLY A 145 -11.83 -0.64 10.47
N ALA A 146 -11.25 -0.12 11.55
CA ALA A 146 -11.98 0.56 12.62
C ALA A 146 -12.17 2.04 12.28
N PHE A 147 -12.96 2.30 11.23
CA PHE A 147 -13.12 3.64 10.65
C PHE A 147 -13.76 4.65 11.62
N ASP A 148 -14.69 4.22 12.47
CA ASP A 148 -15.31 5.12 13.46
C ASP A 148 -14.30 5.56 14.52
N LEU A 149 -13.48 4.62 15.02
CA LEU A 149 -12.39 4.94 15.93
C LEU A 149 -11.35 5.85 15.26
N ALA A 150 -10.98 5.58 14.00
CA ALA A 150 -10.07 6.43 13.25
C ALA A 150 -10.60 7.87 13.16
N GLN A 151 -11.90 8.05 12.92
CA GLN A 151 -12.52 9.37 12.88
C GLN A 151 -12.58 10.05 14.25
N GLU A 152 -12.88 9.30 15.32
CA GLU A 152 -12.85 9.82 16.70
C GLU A 152 -11.44 10.31 17.06
N LEU A 153 -10.41 9.51 16.79
CA LEU A 153 -9.02 9.86 17.04
C LEU A 153 -8.60 11.08 16.22
N LEU A 154 -9.02 11.17 14.96
CA LEU A 154 -8.72 12.31 14.10
C LEU A 154 -9.33 13.62 14.63
N ASN A 155 -10.53 13.55 15.21
CA ASN A 155 -11.19 14.71 15.85
C ASN A 155 -10.44 15.19 17.10
N ARG A 156 -9.69 14.29 17.76
CA ARG A 156 -8.85 14.60 18.91
C ARG A 156 -7.48 15.19 18.54
N CYS A 157 -7.03 15.02 17.30
CA CYS A 157 -5.76 15.58 16.84
C CYS A 157 -5.81 17.11 16.77
N GLN A 158 -5.31 17.80 17.80
CA GLN A 158 -5.15 19.25 17.80
C GLN A 158 -3.84 19.69 17.14
N GLY A 159 -3.79 20.92 16.63
CA GLY A 159 -2.56 21.53 16.08
C GLY A 159 -2.11 21.04 14.70
N LEU A 160 -2.82 20.09 14.09
CA LEU A 160 -2.58 19.69 12.70
C LEU A 160 -3.10 20.74 11.72
N GLU A 161 -2.40 20.89 10.59
CA GLU A 161 -2.89 21.71 9.49
C GLU A 161 -4.23 21.16 8.95
N THR A 162 -5.12 22.06 8.55
CA THR A 162 -6.47 21.72 8.08
C THR A 162 -6.45 20.70 6.94
N TRP A 163 -5.50 20.82 6.03
CA TRP A 163 -5.39 19.92 4.88
C TRP A 163 -4.93 18.52 5.25
N VAL A 164 -4.07 18.38 6.29
CA VAL A 164 -3.66 17.06 6.81
C VAL A 164 -4.88 16.35 7.39
N ARG A 165 -5.64 17.04 8.24
CA ARG A 165 -6.87 16.48 8.81
C ARG A 165 -7.89 16.12 7.71
N GLY A 166 -8.06 16.99 6.73
CA GLY A 166 -8.93 16.75 5.58
C GLY A 166 -8.49 15.54 4.75
N ASN A 167 -7.18 15.38 4.53
CA ASN A 167 -6.63 14.23 3.81
C ASN A 167 -6.91 12.91 4.52
N GLU A 168 -6.70 12.87 5.84
CA GLU A 168 -6.92 11.66 6.63
C GLU A 168 -8.40 11.27 6.69
N ALA A 169 -9.29 12.26 6.86
CA ALA A 169 -10.73 12.03 6.83
C ALA A 169 -11.18 11.46 5.48
N ALA A 170 -10.75 12.07 4.37
CA ALA A 170 -11.04 11.57 3.02
C ALA A 170 -10.48 10.16 2.78
N SER A 171 -9.29 9.87 3.29
CA SER A 171 -8.67 8.55 3.16
C SER A 171 -9.43 7.48 3.97
N THR A 172 -9.98 7.84 5.13
CA THR A 172 -10.86 6.96 5.91
C THR A 172 -12.17 6.68 5.17
N LEU A 173 -12.81 7.70 4.59
CA LEU A 173 -14.00 7.55 3.74
C LEU A 173 -13.71 6.64 2.54
N TRP A 174 -12.57 6.85 1.88
CA TRP A 174 -12.14 6.05 0.74
C TRP A 174 -12.01 4.56 1.10
N MET A 175 -11.31 4.27 2.20
CA MET A 175 -11.09 2.90 2.67
C MET A 175 -12.37 2.21 3.15
N ARG A 176 -13.37 2.99 3.57
CA ARG A 176 -14.73 2.51 3.91
C ARG A 176 -15.58 2.19 2.67
N GLY A 177 -15.17 2.65 1.49
CA GLY A 177 -15.93 2.49 0.23
C GLY A 177 -16.77 3.72 -0.16
N GLU A 178 -16.69 4.82 0.59
CA GLU A 178 -17.40 6.08 0.31
C GLU A 178 -16.62 6.93 -0.72
N HIS A 179 -16.33 6.36 -1.89
CA HIS A 179 -15.36 6.91 -2.86
C HIS A 179 -15.71 8.31 -3.39
N ALA A 180 -16.98 8.54 -3.73
CA ALA A 180 -17.43 9.84 -4.24
C ALA A 180 -17.30 10.96 -3.19
N GLU A 181 -17.60 10.63 -1.93
CA GLU A 181 -17.50 11.58 -0.82
C GLU A 181 -16.05 11.88 -0.46
N ALA A 182 -15.19 10.85 -0.44
CA ALA A 182 -13.74 11.03 -0.31
C ALA A 182 -13.18 11.98 -1.39
N LEU A 183 -13.56 11.79 -2.66
CA LEU A 183 -13.15 12.68 -3.75
C LEU A 183 -13.68 14.11 -3.54
N ARG A 184 -14.91 14.29 -3.05
CA ARG A 184 -15.47 15.61 -2.74
C ARG A 184 -14.63 16.33 -1.68
N VAL A 185 -14.22 15.62 -0.62
CA VAL A 185 -13.36 16.19 0.43
C VAL A 185 -11.97 16.54 -0.13
N TRP A 186 -11.35 15.68 -0.92
CA TRP A 186 -10.05 16.00 -1.54
C TRP A 186 -10.12 17.15 -2.55
N LYS A 187 -11.23 17.32 -3.28
CA LYS A 187 -11.42 18.40 -4.26
C LYS A 187 -11.39 19.80 -3.63
N ILE A 188 -11.83 19.94 -2.37
CA ILE A 188 -11.85 21.24 -1.66
C ILE A 188 -10.54 21.54 -0.90
N GLN A 189 -9.62 20.58 -0.82
CA GLN A 189 -8.31 20.79 -0.18
C GLN A 189 -7.38 21.63 -1.07
N PRO A 190 -6.44 22.39 -0.49
CA PRO A 190 -5.40 23.06 -1.26
C PRO A 190 -4.56 22.04 -2.05
N SER A 191 -4.13 22.43 -3.25
CA SER A 191 -3.27 21.59 -4.07
C SER A 191 -1.90 21.40 -3.42
N ASN A 192 -1.49 20.15 -3.25
CA ASN A 192 -0.15 19.73 -2.88
C ASN A 192 0.09 18.30 -3.42
N PRO A 193 1.33 17.80 -3.44
CA PRO A 193 1.64 16.54 -4.12
C PRO A 193 0.85 15.33 -3.58
N VAL A 194 0.56 15.30 -2.27
CA VAL A 194 -0.22 14.21 -1.62
C VAL A 194 -1.69 14.28 -2.03
N ILE A 195 -2.29 15.48 -1.96
CA ILE A 195 -3.69 15.71 -2.36
C ILE A 195 -3.87 15.43 -3.85
N CYS A 196 -2.91 15.84 -4.68
CA CYS A 196 -2.92 15.58 -6.12
C CYS A 196 -2.84 14.08 -6.44
N LEU A 197 -1.99 13.32 -5.73
CA LEU A 197 -1.95 11.85 -5.86
C LEU A 197 -3.33 11.26 -5.56
N ASN A 198 -3.92 11.63 -4.42
CA ASN A 198 -5.19 11.06 -3.96
C ASN A 198 -6.36 11.42 -4.88
N ARG A 199 -6.46 12.68 -5.33
CA ARG A 199 -7.47 13.10 -6.31
C ARG A 199 -7.32 12.35 -7.63
N GLY A 200 -6.10 12.26 -8.14
CA GLY A 200 -5.80 11.58 -9.39
C GLY A 200 -6.18 10.10 -9.35
N MET A 201 -5.76 9.41 -8.30
CA MET A 201 -6.14 8.03 -8.02
C MET A 201 -7.66 7.89 -7.96
N ALA A 202 -8.35 8.68 -7.14
CA ALA A 202 -9.80 8.60 -7.00
C ALA A 202 -10.55 8.83 -8.32
N LYS A 203 -10.10 9.79 -9.13
CA LYS A 203 -10.67 10.08 -10.46
C LYS A 203 -10.53 8.89 -11.42
N ILE A 204 -9.39 8.20 -11.45
CA ILE A 204 -9.22 6.98 -12.28
C ILE A 204 -10.28 5.95 -11.92
N PHE A 205 -10.42 5.65 -10.62
CA PHE A 205 -11.35 4.63 -10.14
C PHE A 205 -12.83 5.02 -10.26
N LEU A 206 -13.13 6.30 -10.45
CA LEU A 206 -14.47 6.82 -10.75
C LEU A 206 -14.70 7.07 -12.25
N GLY A 207 -13.74 6.68 -13.12
CA GLY A 207 -13.87 6.80 -14.58
C GLY A 207 -13.53 8.18 -15.16
N GLU A 208 -13.07 9.14 -14.35
CA GLU A 208 -12.70 10.50 -14.76
C GLU A 208 -11.22 10.60 -15.24
N ARG A 209 -10.74 9.66 -16.06
CA ARG A 209 -9.31 9.50 -16.44
C ARG A 209 -8.65 10.76 -16.98
N GLU A 210 -9.29 11.45 -17.91
CA GLU A 210 -8.74 12.69 -18.51
C GLU A 210 -8.46 13.76 -17.45
N SER A 211 -9.36 13.89 -16.48
CA SER A 211 -9.22 14.86 -15.40
C SER A 211 -8.19 14.43 -14.33
N ALA A 212 -7.84 13.14 -14.27
CA ALA A 212 -6.88 12.58 -13.34
C ALA A 212 -5.43 12.88 -13.75
N ARG A 213 -5.17 12.92 -15.07
CA ARG A 213 -3.83 13.11 -15.65
C ARG A 213 -3.09 14.31 -15.05
N LYS A 214 -3.76 15.47 -15.01
CA LYS A 214 -3.17 16.71 -14.47
C LYS A 214 -2.76 16.57 -13.00
N ASP A 215 -3.66 16.02 -12.17
CA ASP A 215 -3.37 15.85 -10.74
C ASP A 215 -2.19 14.88 -10.53
N LEU A 216 -2.14 13.77 -11.27
CA LEU A 216 -1.04 12.81 -11.14
C LEU A 216 0.30 13.35 -11.64
N GLN A 217 0.31 14.17 -12.70
CA GLN A 217 1.52 14.86 -13.16
C GLN A 217 2.06 15.82 -12.08
N GLU A 218 1.18 16.61 -11.45
CA GLU A 218 1.55 17.49 -10.33
C GLU A 218 2.10 16.67 -9.14
N ALA A 219 1.49 15.53 -8.82
CA ALA A 219 1.97 14.63 -7.77
C ALA A 219 3.36 14.07 -8.07
N VAL A 220 3.59 13.53 -9.27
CA VAL A 220 4.89 12.97 -9.68
C VAL A 220 6.00 14.03 -9.65
N ALA A 221 5.69 15.27 -10.01
CA ALA A 221 6.62 16.38 -9.98
C ALA A 221 7.02 16.78 -8.55
N GLY A 222 6.06 16.75 -7.60
CA GLY A 222 6.29 17.23 -6.23
C GLY A 222 6.71 16.16 -5.22
N LEU A 223 6.53 14.86 -5.50
CA LEU A 223 6.91 13.78 -4.58
C LEU A 223 8.42 13.47 -4.64
N PRO A 224 9.05 13.07 -3.52
CA PRO A 224 10.47 12.70 -3.47
C PRO A 224 10.82 11.61 -4.47
N ALA A 225 11.94 11.77 -5.19
CA ALA A 225 12.34 10.87 -6.28
C ALA A 225 12.47 9.41 -5.85
N GLN A 226 12.93 9.17 -4.63
CA GLN A 226 13.21 7.87 -4.06
C GLN A 226 12.04 7.26 -3.27
N SER A 227 10.91 7.96 -3.15
CA SER A 227 9.76 7.44 -2.41
C SER A 227 8.92 6.50 -3.26
N GLY A 228 8.47 5.39 -2.67
CA GLY A 228 7.49 4.52 -3.30
C GLY A 228 6.20 5.24 -3.68
N TRP A 229 5.84 6.34 -3.01
CA TRP A 229 4.67 7.15 -3.37
C TRP A 229 4.77 7.77 -4.75
N LYS A 230 5.98 8.19 -5.16
CA LYS A 230 6.21 8.70 -6.51
C LYS A 230 6.04 7.60 -7.56
N HIS A 231 6.61 6.43 -7.30
CA HIS A 231 6.45 5.27 -8.20
C HIS A 231 4.97 4.86 -8.32
N LEU A 232 4.22 4.88 -7.21
CA LEU A 232 2.78 4.62 -7.23
C LEU A 232 2.02 5.68 -8.04
N ALA A 233 2.37 6.96 -7.89
CA ALA A 233 1.77 8.03 -8.70
C ALA A 233 2.08 7.86 -10.21
N GLN A 234 3.29 7.42 -10.56
CA GLN A 234 3.66 7.10 -11.95
C GLN A 234 2.86 5.90 -12.48
N LEU A 235 2.70 4.85 -11.67
CA LEU A 235 1.84 3.71 -12.02
C LEU A 235 0.42 4.17 -12.31
N TYR A 236 -0.18 4.96 -11.42
CA TYR A 236 -1.52 5.53 -11.65
C TYR A 236 -1.57 6.43 -12.89
N LEU A 237 -0.53 7.23 -13.15
CA LEU A 237 -0.47 8.06 -14.35
C LEU A 237 -0.48 7.21 -15.62
N SER A 238 0.24 6.08 -15.65
CA SER A 238 0.20 5.15 -16.78
C SER A 238 -1.18 4.50 -16.97
N LEU A 239 -1.95 4.29 -15.90
CA LEU A 239 -3.34 3.80 -16.01
C LEU A 239 -4.30 4.81 -16.66
N CYS A 240 -3.95 6.10 -16.71
CA CYS A 240 -4.73 7.09 -17.45
C CYS A 240 -4.53 6.96 -18.98
N GLU A 241 -3.51 6.24 -19.42
CA GLU A 241 -3.12 6.12 -20.83
C GLU A 241 -3.62 4.83 -21.49
N MET A 242 -4.18 3.92 -20.68
CA MET A 242 -4.79 2.66 -21.11
C MET A 242 -6.30 2.80 -21.34
#